data_AF-A0A2V7RQJ1-F1
#
_entry.id   AF-A0A2V7RQJ1-F1
#
_cell.length_a   1.000
_cell.length_b   1.000
_cell.length_c   1.000
_cell.angle_alpha   90.00
_cell.angle_beta   90.00
_cell.angle_gamma   90.00
#
_symmetry.space_group_name_H-M   'P 1'
#
loop_
_entity.id
_entity.type
_entity.pdbx_description
1 polymer ?
#
loop_
_entity_poly.entity_id
_entity_poly.type
_entity_poly.pdbx_seq_one_letter_code
_entity_poly.pdbx_strand_id
1 'polypeptide(L)'
;LLQSGNNWTALLGNALIGNPLQATDERPFGEPWVAVSDIRKIESKQTANRYTGGLTINYRPTQAFGHRFSVGLDQVNERRERFYPFGSFYIYVNDVAERDLGFRDFQAWTLDYLGTLTWR
;
A
#
# COMPACT_ATOMS: atom_id res chain seq x y z
N LEU A 1 -0.68 -5.58 3.63
CA LEU A 1 0.52 -5.84 4.45
C LEU A 1 1.11 -4.49 4.86
N LEU A 2 0.74 -3.99 6.04
CA LEU A 2 1.56 -2.97 6.72
C LEU A 2 2.92 -3.63 6.94
N GLN A 3 3.97 -3.10 6.33
CA GLN A 3 5.35 -3.56 6.59
C GLN A 3 5.68 -3.29 8.06
N SER A 4 5.46 -4.29 8.90
CA SER A 4 5.87 -4.38 10.31
C SER A 4 7.40 -4.49 10.47
N GLY A 5 8.18 -3.81 9.63
CA GLY A 5 9.64 -3.98 9.54
C GLY A 5 10.45 -2.71 9.26
N ASN A 6 9.84 -1.57 8.94
CA ASN A 6 10.58 -0.35 8.59
C ASN A 6 10.25 0.83 9.52
N ASN A 7 10.57 0.72 10.82
CA ASN A 7 10.53 1.86 11.74
C ASN A 7 11.80 2.72 11.69
N TRP A 8 12.83 2.26 10.98
CA TRP A 8 14.14 2.92 10.93
C TRP A 8 14.11 4.29 10.23
N THR A 9 13.14 4.54 9.34
CA THR A 9 12.81 5.88 8.79
C THR A 9 11.51 6.47 9.37
N ALA A 10 10.92 5.87 10.40
CA ALA A 10 9.67 6.38 10.97
C ALA A 10 9.99 7.54 11.92
N LEU A 11 9.55 8.75 11.58
CA LEU A 11 9.88 9.97 12.33
C LEU A 11 9.54 9.85 13.83
N LEU A 12 8.30 9.48 14.14
CA LEU A 12 7.85 9.34 15.53
C LEU A 12 8.51 8.15 16.23
N GLY A 13 8.59 7.00 15.56
CA GLY A 13 9.16 5.79 16.15
C GLY A 13 10.62 5.98 16.54
N ASN A 14 11.40 6.61 15.65
CA ASN A 14 12.82 6.85 15.85
C ASN A 14 13.10 7.94 16.91
N ALA A 15 12.23 8.94 17.04
CA ALA A 15 12.31 9.94 18.11
C ALA A 15 11.95 9.37 19.50
N LEU A 16 10.94 8.49 19.58
CA LEU A 16 10.44 7.96 20.87
C LEU A 16 11.37 6.95 21.53
N ILE A 17 12.06 6.14 20.74
CA ILE A 17 12.98 5.11 21.25
C ILE A 17 14.42 5.62 21.41
N GLY A 18 14.66 6.89 21.04
CA GLY A 18 15.95 7.53 21.17
C GLY A 18 16.43 7.56 22.61
N ASN A 19 17.74 7.59 22.80
CA ASN A 19 18.35 7.69 24.11
C ASN A 19 18.80 9.14 24.36
N PRO A 20 18.15 9.91 25.26
CA PRO A 20 18.53 11.29 25.55
C PRO A 20 19.98 11.46 26.00
N LEU A 21 20.60 10.43 26.58
CA LEU A 21 22.01 10.46 26.98
C LEU A 21 22.98 10.45 25.79
N GLN A 22 22.49 10.12 24.59
CA GLN A 22 23.25 10.10 23.33
C GLN A 22 22.81 11.22 22.38
N ALA A 23 22.04 12.20 22.86
CA ALA A 23 21.58 13.31 22.03
C ALA A 23 22.74 14.23 21.61
N THR A 24 22.72 14.67 20.36
CA THR A 24 23.63 15.67 19.79
C THR A 24 22.83 16.73 19.02
N ASP A 25 23.48 17.80 18.56
CA ASP A 25 22.82 18.83 17.75
C ASP A 25 22.21 18.26 16.45
N GLU A 26 22.87 17.27 15.85
CA GLU A 26 22.38 16.57 14.65
C GLU A 26 21.32 15.51 14.97
N ARG A 27 21.33 14.98 16.20
CA ARG A 27 20.46 13.91 16.71
C ARG A 27 19.81 14.33 18.03
N PRO A 28 18.84 15.24 18.01
CA PRO A 28 18.30 15.87 19.22
C PRO A 28 17.56 14.90 20.15
N PHE A 29 17.22 13.70 19.68
CA PHE A 29 16.54 12.68 20.48
C PHE A 29 17.46 11.50 20.82
N GLY A 30 18.72 11.51 20.37
CA GLY A 30 19.62 10.35 20.45
C GLY A 30 19.10 9.19 19.59
N GLU A 31 18.67 9.51 18.37
CA GLU A 31 18.05 8.58 17.43
C GLU A 31 18.95 7.36 17.17
N PRO A 32 18.45 6.12 17.31
CA PRO A 32 19.26 4.91 17.13
C PRO A 32 19.61 4.61 15.66
N TRP A 33 18.87 5.17 14.70
CA TRP A 33 19.05 4.83 13.28
C TRP A 33 19.39 6.05 12.42
N VAL A 34 18.37 6.70 11.85
CA VAL A 34 18.51 7.87 10.99
C VAL A 34 18.20 9.13 11.80
N ALA A 35 18.91 10.24 11.57
CA ALA A 35 18.56 11.49 12.23
C ALA A 35 17.13 11.93 11.84
N VAL A 36 16.37 12.51 12.77
CA VAL A 36 15.02 13.05 12.45
C VAL A 36 15.10 14.11 11.35
N SER A 37 16.18 14.89 11.33
CA SER A 37 16.46 15.91 10.30
C SER A 37 16.58 15.31 8.90
N ASP A 38 17.20 14.13 8.77
CA ASP A 38 17.32 13.41 7.50
C ASP A 38 16.01 12.77 7.10
N ILE A 39 15.30 12.11 8.04
CA ILE A 39 13.98 11.51 7.77
C ILE A 39 13.00 12.53 7.17
N ARG A 40 13.01 13.77 7.65
CA ARG A 40 12.14 14.84 7.14
C ARG A 40 12.41 15.21 5.68
N LYS A 41 13.57 14.86 5.14
CA LYS A 41 13.93 15.10 3.74
C LYS A 41 13.41 14.00 2.81
N ILE A 42 12.96 12.86 3.33
CA ILE A 42 12.44 11.75 2.53
C ILE A 42 11.08 12.16 1.94
N GLU A 43 10.97 12.10 0.62
CA GLU A 43 9.69 12.27 -0.06
C GLU A 43 9.10 10.91 -0.42
N SER A 44 7.86 10.65 -0.02
CA SER A 44 7.13 9.44 -0.40
C SER A 44 5.82 9.84 -1.08
N LYS A 45 5.63 9.37 -2.31
CA LYS A 45 4.40 9.58 -3.10
C LYS A 45 3.80 8.23 -3.43
N GLN A 46 2.51 8.07 -3.18
CA GLN A 46 1.77 6.85 -3.53
C GLN A 46 0.51 7.25 -4.28
N THR A 47 0.39 6.76 -5.50
CA THR A 47 -0.80 6.96 -6.34
C THR A 47 -1.44 5.61 -6.56
N ALA A 48 -2.73 5.51 -6.24
CA ALA A 48 -3.51 4.29 -6.42
C ALA A 48 -4.79 4.61 -7.20
N ASN A 49 -4.97 3.94 -8.32
CA ASN A 49 -6.19 3.96 -9.12
C ASN A 49 -6.86 2.59 -8.97
N ARG A 50 -8.15 2.59 -8.63
CA ARG A 50 -8.95 1.36 -8.51
C ARG A 50 -10.24 1.50 -9.30
N TYR A 51 -10.51 0.52 -10.14
CA TYR A 51 -11.73 0.39 -10.91
C TYR A 51 -12.47 -0.85 -10.43
N THR A 52 -13.68 -0.68 -9.91
CA THR A 52 -14.57 -1.78 -9.54
C THR A 52 -15.87 -1.66 -10.33
N GLY A 53 -16.33 -2.78 -10.87
CA GLY A 53 -17.54 -2.81 -11.67
C GLY A 53 -18.19 -4.19 -11.66
N GLY A 54 -19.48 -4.24 -11.95
CA GLY A 54 -20.19 -5.50 -12.07
C GLY A 54 -21.50 -5.37 -12.80
N LEU A 55 -21.91 -6.46 -13.44
CA LEU A 55 -23.17 -6.59 -14.16
C LEU A 55 -23.88 -7.84 -13.66
N THR A 56 -25.17 -7.71 -13.37
CA THR A 56 -26.03 -8.84 -13.03
C THR A 56 -27.24 -8.87 -13.95
N ILE A 57 -27.44 -10.00 -14.62
CA ILE A 57 -28.56 -10.26 -15.52
C ILE A 57 -29.47 -11.27 -14.84
N ASN A 58 -30.75 -10.91 -14.70
CA ASN A 58 -31.79 -11.79 -14.20
C ASN A 58 -32.76 -12.09 -15.34
N TYR A 59 -32.99 -13.37 -15.63
CA TYR A 59 -33.89 -13.80 -16.70
C TYR A 59 -34.82 -14.90 -16.18
N ARG A 60 -36.13 -14.68 -16.28
CA ARG A 60 -37.16 -15.63 -15.84
C ARG A 60 -38.06 -15.97 -17.02
N PRO A 61 -37.71 -17.00 -17.82
CA PRO A 61 -38.53 -17.42 -18.95
C PRO A 61 -39.91 -17.93 -18.51
N THR A 62 -40.03 -18.55 -17.33
CA THR A 62 -41.31 -18.98 -16.75
C THR A 62 -41.36 -18.67 -15.25
N GLN A 63 -42.53 -18.83 -14.61
CA GLN A 63 -42.62 -18.71 -13.15
C GLN A 63 -41.91 -19.86 -12.40
N ALA A 64 -41.74 -21.01 -13.08
CA ALA A 64 -41.08 -22.19 -12.53
C ALA A 64 -39.57 -22.19 -12.76
N PHE A 65 -39.05 -21.35 -13.66
CA PHE A 65 -37.66 -21.38 -14.08
C PHE A 65 -37.04 -19.99 -14.15
N GLY A 66 -35.92 -19.81 -13.45
CA GLY A 66 -35.23 -18.54 -13.34
C GLY A 66 -33.71 -18.69 -13.42
N HIS A 67 -33.07 -17.70 -14.01
CA HIS A 67 -31.64 -17.57 -14.14
C HIS A 67 -31.18 -16.24 -13.56
N ARG A 68 -30.04 -16.29 -12.87
CA ARG A 68 -29.26 -15.13 -12.50
C ARG A 68 -27.82 -15.38 -12.93
N PHE A 69 -27.24 -14.40 -13.61
CA PHE A 69 -25.85 -14.39 -14.00
C PHE A 69 -25.21 -13.09 -13.52
N SER A 70 -24.09 -13.18 -12.81
CA SER A 70 -23.36 -12.03 -12.27
C SER A 70 -21.89 -12.11 -12.70
N VAL A 71 -21.37 -11.00 -13.22
CA VAL A 71 -19.95 -10.81 -13.50
C VAL A 71 -19.44 -9.57 -12.76
N GLY A 72 -18.26 -9.67 -12.17
CA GLY A 72 -17.59 -8.56 -11.49
C GLY A 72 -16.13 -8.44 -11.92
N LEU A 73 -15.63 -7.22 -11.86
CA LEU A 73 -14.25 -6.83 -12.12
C LEU A 73 -13.76 -5.93 -10.99
N ASP A 74 -12.57 -6.22 -10.48
CA ASP A 74 -11.83 -5.36 -9.57
C ASP A 74 -10.40 -5.23 -10.09
N GLN A 75 -10.02 -4.03 -10.49
CA GLN A 75 -8.69 -3.72 -11.02
C GLN A 75 -8.05 -2.62 -10.18
N VAL A 76 -6.80 -2.83 -9.79
CA VAL A 76 -6.01 -1.90 -8.99
C VAL A 76 -4.68 -1.69 -9.67
N ASN A 77 -4.37 -0.43 -9.96
CA ASN A 77 -3.04 -0.01 -10.39
C ASN A 77 -2.47 0.96 -9.36
N GLU A 78 -1.35 0.61 -8.75
CA GLU A 78 -0.68 1.40 -7.75
C GLU A 78 0.78 1.63 -8.14
N ARG A 79 1.22 2.88 -7.96
CA ARG A 79 2.61 3.30 -8.09
C ARG A 79 3.03 3.95 -6.79
N ARG A 80 4.10 3.44 -6.20
CA ARG A 80 4.75 3.99 -5.02
C ARG A 80 6.13 4.48 -5.41
N GLU A 81 6.44 5.71 -5.06
CA GLU A 81 7.75 6.29 -5.22
C GLU A 81 8.25 6.77 -3.86
N ARG A 82 9.47 6.42 -3.52
CA ARG A 82 10.14 6.99 -2.35
C ARG A 82 11.51 7.49 -2.77
N PHE A 83 11.75 8.77 -2.51
CA PHE A 83 13.00 9.43 -2.81
C PHE A 83 13.79 9.64 -1.52
N TYR A 84 15.01 9.13 -1.53
CA TYR A 84 16.02 9.31 -0.51
C TYR A 84 17.05 10.30 -1.03
N PRO A 85 17.03 11.56 -0.55
CA PRO A 85 18.02 12.54 -0.94
C PRO A 85 19.41 12.16 -0.40
N PHE A 86 20.42 12.97 -0.69
CA PHE A 86 21.75 12.81 -0.09
C PHE A 86 21.68 12.91 1.44
N GLY A 87 22.28 11.96 2.15
CA GLY A 87 22.29 11.90 3.61
C GLY A 87 22.48 10.48 4.16
N SER A 88 22.49 10.34 5.49
CA SER A 88 22.77 9.06 6.16
C SER A 88 21.51 8.22 6.33
N PHE A 89 21.01 7.68 5.23
CA PHE A 89 19.77 6.89 5.19
C PHE A 89 19.98 5.38 5.35
N TYR A 90 21.19 4.90 5.66
CA TYR A 90 21.44 3.50 5.98
C TYR A 90 22.62 3.40 6.98
N ILE A 91 22.89 2.20 7.50
CA ILE A 91 24.14 1.87 8.21
C ILE A 91 25.39 2.02 7.32
N TYR A 92 25.22 2.29 6.03
CA TYR A 92 26.25 2.68 5.09
C TYR A 92 26.05 4.15 4.71
N VAL A 93 27.14 4.93 4.74
CA VAL A 93 27.16 6.30 4.23
C VAL A 93 26.98 6.21 2.72
N ASN A 94 25.78 6.49 2.23
CA ASN A 94 25.55 6.60 0.80
C ASN A 94 25.99 7.99 0.37
N ASP A 95 27.09 8.08 -0.38
CA ASP A 95 27.49 9.27 -1.14
C ASP A 95 26.53 9.55 -2.34
N VAL A 96 25.42 8.80 -2.42
CA VAL A 96 24.48 8.79 -3.55
C VAL A 96 23.03 8.91 -3.06
N ALA A 97 22.21 9.67 -3.78
CA ALA A 97 20.77 9.69 -3.60
C ALA A 97 20.14 8.41 -4.20
N GLU A 98 19.05 7.93 -3.60
CA GLU A 98 18.36 6.70 -4.00
C GLU A 98 16.89 6.99 -4.32
N ARG A 99 16.35 6.28 -5.31
CA ARG A 99 14.93 6.36 -5.68
C ARG A 99 14.36 4.95 -5.76
N ASP A 100 13.46 4.66 -4.82
CA ASP A 100 12.68 3.43 -4.81
C ASP A 100 11.41 3.60 -5.65
N LEU A 101 11.21 2.67 -6.58
CA LEU A 101 9.99 2.56 -7.38
C LEU A 101 9.32 1.22 -7.10
N GLY A 102 8.08 1.26 -6.64
CA GLY A 102 7.22 0.10 -6.46
C GLY A 102 5.99 0.21 -7.35
N PHE A 103 5.63 -0.90 -7.98
CA PHE A 103 4.42 -1.01 -8.77
C PHE A 103 3.59 -2.19 -8.27
N ARG A 104 2.28 -2.02 -8.20
CA ARG A 104 1.34 -3.12 -7.97
C ARG A 104 0.23 -3.02 -8.98
N ASP A 105 0.14 -4.03 -9.83
CA ASP A 105 -1.00 -4.25 -10.71
C ASP A 105 -1.74 -5.49 -10.23
N PHE A 106 -3.04 -5.38 -10.06
CA PHE A 106 -3.90 -6.46 -9.59
C PHE A 106 -5.22 -6.42 -10.33
N GLN A 107 -5.68 -7.58 -10.77
CA GLN A 107 -6.96 -7.73 -11.43
C GLN A 107 -7.64 -9.02 -10.96
N ALA A 108 -8.90 -8.90 -10.55
CA ALA A 108 -9.74 -10.01 -10.16
C ALA A 108 -11.06 -9.99 -10.92
N TRP A 109 -11.49 -11.17 -11.33
CA TRP A 109 -12.77 -11.40 -11.99
C TRP A 109 -13.61 -12.32 -11.12
N THR A 110 -14.89 -12.00 -10.99
CA THR A 110 -15.87 -12.87 -10.34
C THR A 110 -16.94 -13.24 -11.33
N LEU A 111 -17.32 -14.51 -11.34
CA LEU A 111 -18.38 -15.04 -12.19
C LEU A 111 -19.26 -15.94 -11.33
N ASP A 112 -20.56 -15.65 -11.32
CA ASP A 112 -21.56 -16.37 -10.55
C ASP A 112 -22.78 -16.64 -11.42
N TYR A 113 -23.30 -17.86 -11.33
CA TYR A 113 -24.51 -18.27 -12.04
C TYR A 113 -25.39 -19.10 -11.10
N LEU A 114 -26.67 -18.73 -11.06
CA LEU A 114 -27.68 -19.42 -10.28
C LEU A 114 -28.89 -19.74 -11.17
N GLY A 115 -29.21 -21.03 -11.22
CA GLY A 115 -30.47 -21.54 -11.78
C GLY A 115 -31.44 -21.91 -10.67
N THR A 116 -32.68 -21.45 -10.78
CA THR A 116 -33.77 -21.82 -9.87
C THR A 116 -34.85 -22.57 -10.62
N LEU A 117 -35.28 -23.69 -10.08
CA LEU A 117 -36.32 -24.54 -10.66
C LEU A 117 -37.33 -24.90 -9.57
N THR A 118 -38.59 -24.49 -9.74
CA THR A 118 -39.66 -24.71 -8.77
C THR A 118 -40.70 -25.65 -9.35
N TRP A 119 -40.87 -26.82 -8.72
CA TRP A 119 -41.91 -27.80 -9.06
C TRP A 119 -42.87 -27.92 -7.88
N ARG A 120 -44.17 -28.01 -8.17
CA ARG A 120 -45.23 -28.36 -7.22
C ARG A 120 -45.84 -29.69 -7.66
#